data_AF-A0A954YLT5-F1
#
_entry.id   AF-A0A954YLT5-F1
#
_cell.length_a   1.000
_cell.length_b   1.000
_cell.length_c   1.000
_cell.angle_alpha   90.00
_cell.angle_beta   90.00
_cell.angle_gamma   90.00
#
_symmetry.space_group_name_H-M   'P 1'
#
loop_
_entity.id
_entity.type
_entity.pdbx_description
1 polymer ?
#
loop_
_entity_poly.entity_id
_entity_poly.type
_entity_poly.pdbx_seq_one_letter_code
_entity_poly.pdbx_strand_id
1 'polypeptide(L)' 'MGDAFVTQVQLSVAAARENPARFARTDRGWQYIRVARFPYIVLFEVQDEQILFLGALHTARSMKKWREQRLD' A
#
# COMPACT_ATOMS: atom_id res chain seq x y z
N MET A 1 -2.93 16.87 -12.16
CA MET A 1 -2.52 16.27 -10.86
C MET A 1 -2.97 14.83 -10.69
N GLY A 2 -4.18 14.45 -11.16
CA GLY A 2 -4.65 13.06 -11.14
C GLY A 2 -3.73 12.08 -11.88
N ASP A 3 -3.29 12.41 -13.09
CA ASP A 3 -2.44 11.51 -13.89
C ASP A 3 -1.12 11.18 -13.21
N ALA A 4 -0.47 12.20 -12.61
CA ALA A 4 0.77 12.00 -11.86
C ALA A 4 0.57 11.05 -10.67
N PHE A 5 -0.57 11.13 -9.98
CA PHE A 5 -0.90 10.20 -8.90
C PHE A 5 -1.10 8.77 -9.44
N VAL A 6 -1.89 8.62 -10.51
CA VAL A 6 -2.14 7.33 -11.16
C VAL A 6 -0.84 6.68 -11.61
N THR A 7 0.06 7.44 -12.24
CA THR A 7 1.39 6.94 -12.64
C THR A 7 2.18 6.41 -11.44
N GLN A 8 2.20 7.14 -10.32
CA GLN A 8 2.95 6.69 -9.13
C GLN A 8 2.33 5.45 -8.47
N VAL A 9 1.00 5.33 -8.49
CA VAL A 9 0.31 4.11 -8.03
C VAL A 9 0.66 2.92 -8.93
N GLN A 10 0.62 3.09 -10.25
CA GLN A 10 0.98 2.04 -11.22
C GLN A 10 2.43 1.58 -11.06
N LEU A 11 3.36 2.52 -10.87
CA LEU A 11 4.77 2.19 -10.58
C LEU A 11 4.90 1.40 -9.28
N SER A 12 4.12 1.76 -8.25
CA SER A 12 4.11 1.05 -6.97
C SER A 12 3.55 -0.38 -7.10
N VAL A 13 2.51 -0.56 -7.92
CA VAL A 13 1.94 -1.87 -8.24
C VAL A 13 2.92 -2.74 -9.03
N ALA A 14 3.56 -2.18 -10.06
CA ALA A 14 4.59 -2.89 -10.84
C ALA A 14 5.75 -3.33 -9.95
N ALA A 15 6.20 -2.43 -9.07
CA ALA A 15 7.22 -2.69 -8.07
C ALA A 15 6.85 -3.81 -7.09
N ALA A 16 5.58 -3.90 -6.66
CA ALA A 16 5.07 -5.00 -5.83
C ALA A 16 5.01 -6.33 -6.59
N ARG A 17 4.66 -6.31 -7.88
CA ARG A 17 4.61 -7.51 -8.72
C ARG A 17 5.98 -8.13 -9.00
N GLU A 18 7.01 -7.29 -9.15
CA GLU A 18 8.37 -7.75 -9.46
C GLU A 18 9.02 -8.50 -8.29
N ASN A 19 8.89 -7.95 -7.07
CA ASN A 19 9.44 -8.57 -5.88
C ASN A 19 8.62 -8.11 -4.65
N PRO A 20 7.52 -8.81 -4.32
CA PRO A 20 6.68 -8.40 -3.21
C PRO A 20 7.41 -8.58 -1.87
N ALA A 21 8.28 -9.59 -1.73
CA ALA A 21 8.98 -9.89 -0.48
C ALA A 21 9.92 -8.77 0.01
N ARG A 22 10.31 -7.81 -0.85
CA ARG A 22 11.15 -6.68 -0.44
C ARG A 22 10.41 -5.64 0.43
N PHE A 23 9.09 -5.68 0.46
CA PHE A 23 8.29 -4.69 1.17
C PHE A 23 8.01 -5.12 2.60
N ALA A 24 8.06 -4.17 3.54
CA ALA A 24 7.77 -4.42 4.93
C ALA A 24 6.35 -4.99 5.10
N ARG A 25 6.23 -5.93 6.03
CA ARG A 25 4.96 -6.54 6.43
C ARG A 25 4.46 -5.88 7.71
N THR A 26 3.17 -5.65 7.78
CA THR A 26 2.45 -5.23 8.99
C THR A 26 2.20 -6.42 9.90
N ASP A 27 1.87 -6.17 11.17
CA ASP A 27 1.55 -7.24 12.13
C ASP A 27 0.37 -8.13 11.69
N ARG A 28 -0.50 -7.63 10.81
CA ARG A 28 -1.64 -8.37 10.23
C ARG A 28 -1.30 -9.16 8.97
N GLY A 29 -0.03 -9.22 8.57
CA GLY A 29 0.40 -9.99 7.39
C GLY A 29 0.39 -9.23 6.07
N TRP A 30 -0.25 -8.05 6.01
CA TRP A 30 -0.27 -7.22 4.81
C TRP A 30 1.06 -6.53 4.57
N GLN A 31 1.35 -6.21 3.31
CA GLN A 31 2.52 -5.43 2.90
C GLN A 31 2.07 -4.09 2.33
N TYR A 32 2.98 -3.10 2.38
CA TYR A 32 2.68 -1.80 1.82
C TYR A 32 3.90 -1.16 1.14
N ILE A 33 3.60 -0.29 0.17
CA ILE A 33 4.57 0.56 -0.51
C ILE A 33 4.09 2.01 -0.45
N ARG A 34 4.99 2.95 -0.16
CA ARG A 34 4.69 4.39 -0.19
C ARG A 34 4.61 4.86 -1.64
N VAL A 35 3.55 5.58 -1.97
CA VAL A 35 3.40 6.22 -3.28
C VAL A 35 4.30 7.45 -3.30
N ALA A 36 5.32 7.47 -4.16
CA ALA A 36 6.28 8.57 -4.18
C ALA A 36 5.58 9.91 -4.47
N ARG A 37 6.01 10.98 -3.79
CA ARG A 37 5.48 12.36 -3.93
C ARG A 37 4.03 12.56 -3.47
N PHE A 38 3.35 11.51 -3.01
CA PHE A 38 1.99 11.59 -2.51
C PHE A 38 1.92 11.03 -1.08
N PRO A 39 1.08 11.60 -0.20
CA PRO A 39 0.87 11.08 1.14
C PRO A 39 -0.05 9.85 1.12
N TYR A 40 0.31 8.83 0.34
CA TYR A 40 -0.45 7.61 0.13
C TYR A 40 0.44 6.36 0.26
N ILE A 41 -0.18 5.23 0.59
CA ILE A 41 0.41 3.90 0.46
C ILE A 41 -0.47 3.05 -0.46
N VAL A 42 0.13 2.10 -1.17
CA VAL A 42 -0.59 0.94 -1.74
C VAL A 42 -0.43 -0.21 -0.75
N LEU A 43 -1.56 -0.74 -0.28
CA LEU A 43 -1.63 -1.89 0.62
C LEU A 43 -1.98 -3.13 -0.20
N PHE A 44 -1.28 -4.23 0.05
CA PHE A 44 -1.50 -5.49 -0.66
C PHE A 44 -1.15 -6.69 0.22
N GLU A 45 -1.60 -7.86 -0.22
CA GLU A 45 -1.29 -9.16 0.37
C GLU A 45 -0.78 -10.10 -0.71
N VAL A 46 0.17 -10.97 -0.37
CA VAL A 46 0.63 -12.04 -1.24
C VAL A 46 -0.04 -13.33 -0.77
N GLN A 47 -0.81 -13.97 -1.64
CA GLN A 47 -1.48 -15.23 -1.39
C GLN A 47 -0.98 -16.22 -2.44
N ASP A 48 -0.27 -17.27 -2.03
CA ASP A 48 0.29 -18.29 -2.93
C ASP A 48 0.88 -17.70 -4.23
N GLU A 49 0.17 -17.82 -5.36
CA GLU A 49 0.61 -17.37 -6.69
C GLU A 49 0.08 -15.99 -7.13
N GLN A 50 -0.66 -15.29 -6.26
CA GLN A 50 -1.30 -14.01 -6.59
C GLN A 50 -0.99 -12.89 -5.58
N ILE A 51 -1.11 -11.65 -6.06
CA ILE A 51 -1.03 -10.45 -5.23
C ILE A 51 -2.39 -9.77 -5.22
N LEU A 52 -3.00 -9.69 -4.05
CA LEU A 52 -4.25 -8.98 -3.84
C LEU A 52 -3.96 -7.53 -3.42
N PHE A 53 -4.25 -6.59 -4.30
CA PHE A 53 -4.16 -5.16 -3.99
C PHE A 53 -5.41 -4.70 -3.25
N LEU A 54 -5.26 -4.39 -1.96
CA LEU A 54 -6.36 -3.98 -1.08
C LEU A 54 -6.77 -2.52 -1.32
N GLY A 55 -5.83 -1.67 -1.77
CA GLY A 55 -6.14 -0.33 -2.24
C GLY A 55 -5.04 0.70 -1.97
N ALA A 56 -5.30 1.95 -2.39
CA ALA A 56 -4.45 3.11 -2.13
C ALA A 56 -5.04 3.97 -1.00
N LEU A 57 -4.29 4.16 0.09
CA LEU A 57 -4.77 4.79 1.32
C LEU A 57 -4.00 6.07 1.61
N HIS A 58 -4.70 7.17 1.88
CA HIS A 58 -4.09 8.44 2.23
C HIS A 58 -3.54 8.41 3.67
N THR A 59 -2.24 8.54 3.87
CA THR A 59 -1.60 8.46 5.19
C THR A 59 -1.80 9.71 6.03
N ALA A 60 -1.65 10.92 5.46
CA ALA A 60 -1.80 12.16 6.25
C ALA A 60 -3.25 12.44 6.71
N ARG A 61 -4.28 12.03 5.95
CA ARG A 61 -5.69 12.16 6.37
C ARG A 61 -6.18 11.03 7.27
N SER A 62 -5.49 9.90 7.31
CA SER A 62 -6.01 8.66 7.90
C SER A 62 -5.20 8.09 9.08
N MET A 63 -4.11 8.76 9.50
CA MET A 63 -3.35 8.32 10.69
C MET A 63 -4.17 8.30 12.00
N LYS A 64 -5.28 9.05 12.09
CA LYS A 64 -6.19 8.97 13.24
C LYS A 64 -7.00 7.66 13.25
N LYS A 65 -7.49 7.22 12.08
CA LYS A 65 -8.31 6.00 11.92
C LYS A 65 -7.51 4.69 11.97
N TRP A 66 -6.27 4.68 11.48
CA TRP A 66 -5.39 3.50 11.59
C TRP A 66 -4.99 3.20 13.05
N ARG A 67 -4.85 4.22 13.89
CA ARG A 67 -4.62 4.06 15.34
C ARG A 67 -5.88 3.61 16.08
N GLU A 68 -7.06 4.05 15.66
CA GLU A 68 -8.34 3.67 16.28
C GLU A 68 -8.81 2.26 15.87
N GLN A 69 -8.31 1.71 14.75
CA GLN A 69 -8.43 0.28 14.43
C GLN A 69 -7.43 -0.61 15.20
N ARG A 70 -6.76 -0.08 16.24
CA ARG A 70 -6.13 -0.86 17.33
C ARG A 70 -7.11 -1.19 18.47
N LEU A 71 -8.37 -1.46 18.17
CA LEU A 71 -9.28 -2.02 19.16
C LEU A 71 -9.93 -3.26 18.54
N ASP A 72 -9.60 -4.36 19.22
CA ASP A 72 -10.00 -5.75 19.11
C ASP A 72 -9.36 -6.58 17.97
#